data_AF-Q9KI11-F1
#
_entry.id   AF-Q9KI11-F1
#
_cell.length_a   1.000
_cell.length_b   1.000
_cell.length_c   1.000
_cell.angle_alpha   90.00
_cell.angle_beta   90.00
_cell.angle_gamma   90.00
#
_symmetry.space_group_name_H-M   'P 1'
#
loop_
_entity.id
_entity.type
_entity.pdbx_description
1 polymer ?
#
loop_
_entity_poly.entity_id
_entity_poly.type
_entity_poly.pdbx_seq_one_letter_code
_entity_poly.pdbx_strand_id
1 'polypeptide(L)' 'MNSLKNNLSIVALGGVNEIGKNMYAIQYENDIVVIDCGSKFPDESLL' A
#
# COMPACT_ATOMS: atom_id res chain seq x y z
N MET A 1 14.77 14.66 -25.15
CA MET A 1 14.02 15.35 -24.08
C MET A 1 13.34 14.26 -23.26
N ASN A 2 13.89 13.90 -22.09
CA ASN A 2 13.16 13.04 -21.15
C ASN A 2 12.09 13.93 -20.52
N SER A 3 10.81 13.79 -20.92
CA SER A 3 9.75 14.30 -20.07
C SER A 3 9.80 13.44 -18.81
N LEU A 4 10.33 13.98 -17.71
CA LEU A 4 10.06 13.45 -16.38
C LEU A 4 8.54 13.57 -16.21
N LYS A 5 7.80 12.54 -16.65
CA LYS A 5 6.35 12.52 -16.47
C LYS A 5 6.15 12.36 -14.97
N ASN A 6 5.39 13.28 -14.40
CA ASN A 6 4.91 13.19 -13.03
C ASN A 6 4.01 11.96 -12.94
N ASN A 7 4.64 10.80 -12.69
CA ASN A 7 3.97 9.51 -12.68
C ASN A 7 3.34 9.31 -11.31
N LEU A 8 2.03 9.09 -11.31
CA LEU A 8 1.34 8.57 -10.13
C LEU A 8 1.73 7.11 -9.94
N SER A 9 2.25 6.77 -8.77
CA SER A 9 2.57 5.41 -8.37
C SER A 9 1.63 4.96 -7.25
N ILE A 10 1.13 3.72 -7.35
CA ILE A 10 0.25 3.13 -6.36
C ILE A 10 0.82 1.76 -5.98
N VAL A 11 1.02 1.52 -4.70
CA VAL A 11 1.50 0.24 -4.17
C VAL A 11 0.62 -0.22 -3.02
N ALA A 12 0.28 -1.50 -3.04
CA ALA A 12 -0.34 -2.16 -1.89
C ALA A 12 0.76 -2.59 -0.93
N LEU A 13 0.66 -2.13 0.32
CA LEU A 13 1.52 -2.56 1.43
C LEU A 13 0.90 -3.74 2.20
N GLY A 14 -0.42 -3.92 2.11
CA GLY A 14 -1.13 -5.09 2.64
C GLY A 14 -2.59 -5.14 2.17
N GLY A 15 -3.25 -6.28 2.38
CA GLY A 15 -4.64 -6.52 1.97
C GLY A 15 -4.83 -6.99 0.52
N VAL A 16 -3.76 -7.30 -0.21
CA VAL A 16 -3.84 -7.95 -1.53
C VAL A 16 -3.64 -9.45 -1.36
N ASN A 17 -4.57 -10.24 -1.91
CA ASN A 17 -4.62 -11.70 -1.77
C ASN A 17 -4.73 -12.21 -0.31
N GLU A 18 -5.13 -11.35 0.63
CA GLU A 18 -5.47 -11.73 2.01
C GLU A 18 -6.62 -10.86 2.53
N ILE A 19 -7.28 -11.29 3.62
CA ILE A 19 -8.30 -10.50 4.32
C ILE A 19 -7.63 -9.77 5.48
N GLY A 20 -7.82 -8.45 5.57
CA GLY A 20 -7.23 -7.60 6.60
C GLY A 20 -5.87 -7.03 6.20
N LYS A 21 -5.18 -6.36 7.13
CA LYS A 21 -3.92 -5.63 6.87
C LYS A 21 -3.97 -4.61 5.73
N ASN A 22 -5.16 -4.09 5.41
CA ASN A 22 -5.32 -3.13 4.32
C ASN A 22 -4.42 -1.92 4.53
N MET A 23 -3.55 -1.66 3.56
CA MET A 23 -2.70 -0.47 3.54
C MET A 23 -2.21 -0.22 2.12
N TYR A 24 -2.33 1.02 1.67
CA TYR A 24 -1.85 1.45 0.36
C TYR A 24 -1.01 2.72 0.49
N ALA A 25 0.05 2.81 -0.30
CA ALA A 25 0.81 4.03 -0.48
C ALA A 25 0.63 4.55 -1.90
N ILE A 26 0.33 5.84 -2.00
CA ILE A 26 0.19 6.57 -3.25
C ILE A 26 1.30 7.62 -3.27
N GLN A 27 2.14 7.57 -4.29
CA GLN A 27 3.23 8.53 -4.48
C GLN A 27 2.99 9.39 -5.71
N TYR A 28 3.17 10.69 -5.55
CA TYR A 28 3.20 11.66 -6.64
C TYR A 28 4.34 12.65 -6.38
N GLU A 29 5.28 12.74 -7.31
CA GLU A 29 6.52 13.52 -7.15
C GLU A 29 7.23 13.19 -5.81
N ASN A 30 7.35 14.18 -4.93
CA ASN A 30 8.06 14.06 -3.64
C ASN A 30 7.12 13.71 -2.48
N ASP A 31 5.81 13.62 -2.73
CA ASP A 31 4.80 13.42 -1.70
C ASP A 31 4.30 11.98 -1.71
N ILE A 32 4.05 11.47 -0.50
CA ILE A 32 3.46 10.16 -0.27
C ILE A 32 2.22 10.33 0.60
N VAL A 33 1.13 9.73 0.16
CA VAL A 33 -0.09 9.58 0.94
C VAL A 33 -0.26 8.10 1.28
N VAL A 34 -0.40 7.81 2.58
CA VAL A 34 -0.72 6.47 3.07
C VAL A 34 -2.21 6.42 3.40
N ILE A 35 -2.87 5.36 2.95
CA ILE A 35 -4.27 5.09 3.22
C ILE A 35 -4.35 3.81 4.05
N ASP A 36 -5.12 3.89 5.13
CA ASP A 36 -5.31 2.86 6.15
C ASP A 36 -4.06 2.42 6.91
N CYS A 37 -4.32 1.71 8.00
CA CYS A 37 -3.32 0.97 8.77
C CYS A 37 -4.02 -0.26 9.36
N GLY A 38 -4.55 -1.10 8.49
CA GLY A 38 -5.27 -2.29 8.90
C GLY A 38 -4.35 -3.27 9.63
N SER A 39 -4.91 -4.00 10.60
CA SER A 39 -4.27 -5.15 11.23
C SER A 39 -5.03 -6.42 10.85
N LYS A 40 -4.43 -7.58 11.10
CA LYS A 40 -5.08 -8.90 11.00
C LYS A 40 -4.58 -9.73 12.16
N PHE A 41 -5.49 -10.43 12.82
CA PHE A 41 -5.13 -11.43 13.81
C PHE A 41 -4.41 -12.61 13.14
N PRO A 42 -3.52 -13.31 13.86
CA PRO A 42 -2.87 -14.51 13.35
C PRO A 42 -3.92 -15.56 12.94
N ASP A 43 -3.61 -16.35 11.91
CA ASP A 43 -4.42 -17.51 11.59
C ASP A 43 -4.30 -18.55 12.71
N GLU A 44 -5.31 -19.40 12.88
CA GLU A 44 -5.40 -20.37 14.00
C GLU A 44 -4.19 -21.32 14.08
N SER A 45 -3.46 -21.53 12.99
CA SER A 45 -2.24 -22.36 12.96
C SER A 45 -1.02 -21.72 13.64
N LEU A 46 -1.09 -20.43 13.96
CA LEU A 46 -0.03 -19.66 14.62
C LEU A 46 -0.34 -19.39 16.11
N LEU A 47 -1.43 -19.94 16.63
CA LEU A 47 -1.87 -19.88 18.03
C LEU A 47 -1.59 -21.22 18.74
#